data_AF-A0AAV4DAM0-F1
#
_entry.id   AF-A0AAV4DAM0-F1
#
_cell.length_a   1.000
_cell.length_b   1.000
_cell.length_c   1.000
_cell.angle_alpha   90.00
_cell.angle_beta   90.00
_cell.angle_gamma   90.00
#
_symmetry.space_group_name_H-M   'P 1'
#
loop_
_entity.id
_entity.type
_entity.pdbx_description
1 polymer ?
#
loop_
_entity_poly.entity_id
_entity_poly.type
_entity_poly.pdbx_seq_one_letter_code
_entity_poly.pdbx_strand_id
1 'polypeptide(L)'
;MNRISIAAEGPSLSSTAASSCHGGDGAITDVSLIGSPIQSNRGRKRRREDAWKCNIDKARRNVGKDYVSKKGKHVRERKVKAGCGIECRRKCHSVIMKEKDNSFTGFGKIGCVDKQREYLNGVSLNVRKR
;
A
#
# COMPACT_ATOMS: atom_id res chain seq x y z
N MET A 1 12.22 6.55 -43.19
CA MET A 1 10.78 6.77 -42.92
C MET A 1 10.28 5.52 -42.19
N ASN A 2 9.74 5.47 -40.97
CA ASN A 2 9.32 6.45 -39.96
C ASN A 2 9.56 5.81 -38.57
N ARG A 3 10.19 6.56 -37.66
CA ARG A 3 10.27 6.21 -36.23
C ARG A 3 9.04 6.81 -35.55
N ILE A 4 8.21 5.99 -34.92
CA ILE A 4 7.08 6.45 -34.11
C ILE A 4 7.60 6.63 -32.68
N SER A 5 7.79 7.89 -32.29
CA SER A 5 8.04 8.31 -30.91
C SER A 5 6.71 8.41 -30.18
N ILE A 6 6.59 7.77 -29.01
CA ILE A 6 5.50 8.05 -28.06
C ILE A 6 6.15 8.42 -26.73
N ALA A 7 6.16 9.72 -26.45
CA ALA A 7 6.33 10.25 -25.11
C ALA A 7 4.97 10.14 -24.40
N ALA A 8 4.95 9.62 -23.18
CA ALA A 8 3.79 9.69 -22.30
C ALA A 8 4.25 10.12 -20.90
N GLU A 9 3.60 11.17 -20.46
CA GLU A 9 3.94 12.04 -19.34
C GLU A 9 3.65 11.37 -17.99
N GLY A 10 4.51 11.65 -17.00
CA GLY A 10 4.29 11.21 -15.63
C GLY A 10 3.30 12.12 -14.89
N PRO A 11 2.41 11.59 -14.05
CA PRO A 11 1.61 12.41 -13.16
C PRO A 11 2.36 12.77 -11.87
N SER A 12 2.26 14.06 -11.57
CA SER A 12 2.81 14.83 -10.47
C SER A 12 2.28 14.45 -9.08
N LEU A 13 3.12 14.78 -8.09
CA LEU A 13 2.99 14.69 -6.64
C LEU A 13 1.71 15.32 -6.06
N SER A 14 1.17 14.74 -4.99
CA SER A 14 0.54 15.54 -3.91
C SER A 14 0.81 14.90 -2.55
N SER A 15 1.66 15.58 -1.78
CA SER A 15 1.99 15.29 -0.38
C SER A 15 1.12 16.19 0.49
N THR A 16 0.26 15.63 1.35
CA THR A 16 -0.40 16.37 2.42
C THR A 16 0.44 16.27 3.70
N ALA A 17 0.99 17.41 4.10
CA ALA A 17 1.75 17.57 5.33
C ALA A 17 0.82 17.62 6.55
N ALA A 18 1.19 16.91 7.61
CA ALA A 18 0.54 17.00 8.92
C ALA A 18 1.11 18.19 9.71
N SER A 19 0.20 18.94 10.29
CA SER A 19 0.40 20.13 11.13
C SER A 19 1.08 19.79 12.46
N SER A 20 2.00 20.64 12.92
CA SER A 20 2.53 20.64 14.29
C SER A 20 2.61 22.07 14.80
N CYS A 21 1.82 22.37 15.84
CA CYS A 21 1.98 23.55 16.70
C CYS A 21 3.26 23.40 17.53
N HIS A 22 3.94 24.52 17.83
CA HIS A 22 4.59 24.91 19.11
C HIS A 22 5.33 26.23 18.83
N GLY A 23 4.93 27.30 19.51
CA GLY A 23 5.64 28.58 19.55
C GLY A 23 6.74 28.58 20.60
N GLY A 24 7.65 29.55 20.49
CA GLY A 24 8.68 29.84 21.48
C GLY A 24 9.77 30.74 20.92
N ASP A 25 9.74 32.01 21.34
CA ASP A 25 10.72 33.06 21.08
C ASP A 25 12.11 32.75 21.67
N GLY A 26 13.15 33.31 21.05
CA GLY A 26 14.50 33.30 21.62
C GLY A 26 15.51 33.96 20.68
N ALA A 27 15.69 35.27 20.85
CA ALA A 27 16.80 36.01 20.27
C ALA A 27 18.12 35.60 20.94
N ILE A 28 19.17 35.36 20.14
CA ILE A 28 20.56 35.42 20.59
C ILE A 28 21.44 35.96 19.47
N THR A 29 22.36 36.81 19.91
CA THR A 29 23.21 37.75 19.18
C THR A 29 24.43 37.12 18.52
N ASP A 30 24.84 37.79 17.44
CA ASP A 30 26.17 37.95 16.85
C ASP A 30 27.37 37.29 17.57
N VAL A 31 28.11 36.47 16.82
CA VAL A 31 29.57 36.57 16.70
C VAL A 31 30.03 35.86 15.43
N SER A 32 30.55 36.63 14.47
CA SER A 32 31.23 36.09 13.29
C SER A 32 32.56 35.49 13.70
N LEU A 33 32.60 34.16 13.84
CA LEU A 33 33.83 33.38 13.87
C LEU A 33 33.96 32.62 12.55
N ILE A 34 35.00 32.97 11.79
CA ILE A 34 35.45 32.28 10.59
C ILE A 34 35.83 30.85 11.01
N GLY A 35 34.87 29.94 10.90
CA GLY A 35 35.04 28.52 11.13
C GLY A 35 34.95 27.79 9.80
N SER A 36 36.03 27.14 9.40
CA SER A 36 36.03 26.11 8.35
C SER A 36 34.82 25.20 8.51
N PRO A 37 34.21 24.68 7.42
CA PRO A 37 33.03 23.83 7.54
C PRO A 37 33.42 22.57 8.32
N ILE A 38 33.10 22.53 9.61
CA ILE A 38 33.07 21.29 10.37
C ILE A 38 31.95 20.51 9.70
N GLN A 39 32.31 19.57 8.83
CA GLN A 39 31.38 18.56 8.37
C GLN A 39 30.95 17.80 9.61
N SER A 40 29.87 18.27 10.25
CA SER A 40 29.26 17.58 11.36
C SER A 40 28.95 16.20 10.83
N ASN A 41 29.66 15.19 11.32
CA ASN A 41 29.37 13.79 11.05
C ASN A 41 28.01 13.48 11.71
N ARG A 42 26.93 13.98 11.10
CA ARG A 42 25.57 13.70 11.53
C ARG A 42 25.38 12.22 11.29
N GLY A 43 25.34 11.47 12.38
CA GLY A 43 25.03 10.06 12.34
C GLY A 43 23.78 9.81 11.51
N ARG A 44 23.77 8.70 10.76
CA ARG A 44 22.64 8.36 9.90
C ARG A 44 21.37 8.25 10.73
N LYS A 45 20.44 9.18 10.54
CA LYS A 45 19.13 9.16 11.21
C LYS A 45 18.46 7.80 10.96
N ARG A 46 18.04 7.13 12.04
CA ARG A 46 17.35 5.83 11.96
C ARG A 46 16.10 5.97 11.10
N ARG A 47 15.88 5.03 10.18
CA ARG A 47 14.66 4.99 9.37
C ARG A 47 13.47 4.60 10.25
N ARG A 48 12.33 5.24 10.01
CA ARG A 48 11.03 4.86 10.57
C ARG A 48 10.71 3.41 10.17
N GLU A 49 10.01 2.70 11.04
CA GLU A 49 9.67 1.29 10.85
C GLU A 49 8.79 1.06 9.63
N ASP A 50 7.88 1.97 9.31
CA ASP A 50 7.01 1.89 8.13
C ASP A 50 7.79 1.95 6.82
N ALA A 51 8.97 2.57 6.84
CA ALA A 51 9.88 2.63 5.70
C ALA A 51 10.72 1.35 5.54
N TRP A 52 10.58 0.38 6.44
CA TRP A 52 11.27 -0.90 6.31
C TRP A 52 10.61 -1.71 5.22
N LYS A 53 11.41 -2.22 4.28
CA LYS A 53 10.93 -3.02 3.14
C LYS A 53 9.99 -4.15 3.57
N CYS A 54 10.30 -4.84 4.67
CA CYS A 54 9.46 -5.91 5.19
C CYS A 54 8.06 -5.43 5.60
N ASN A 55 7.95 -4.24 6.18
CA ASN A 55 6.68 -3.64 6.60
C ASN A 55 5.89 -3.14 5.38
N ILE A 56 6.58 -2.53 4.41
CA ILE A 56 5.99 -2.13 3.12
C ILE A 56 5.41 -3.37 2.39
N ASP A 57 6.20 -4.43 2.25
CA ASP A 57 5.77 -5.66 1.56
C ASP A 57 4.64 -6.37 2.33
N LYS A 58 4.67 -6.34 3.67
CA LYS A 58 3.58 -6.87 4.49
C LYS A 58 2.30 -6.07 4.26
N ALA A 59 2.36 -4.74 4.28
CA ALA A 59 1.23 -3.87 4.01
C ALA A 59 0.64 -4.13 2.61
N ARG A 60 1.49 -4.19 1.58
CA ARG A 60 1.08 -4.53 0.20
C ARG A 60 0.39 -5.88 0.12
N ARG A 61 0.94 -6.91 0.78
CA ARG A 61 0.34 -8.25 0.82
C ARG A 61 -1.04 -8.24 1.48
N ASN A 62 -1.20 -7.51 2.59
CA ASN A 62 -2.47 -7.47 3.32
C ASN A 62 -3.59 -6.81 2.50
N VAL A 63 -3.25 -5.76 1.74
CA VAL A 63 -4.21 -5.12 0.83
C VAL A 63 -4.36 -5.84 -0.52
N GLY A 64 -3.56 -6.89 -0.76
CA GLY A 64 -3.58 -7.65 -1.99
C GLY A 64 -2.90 -6.95 -3.18
N LYS A 65 -2.09 -5.91 -2.96
CA LYS A 65 -1.30 -5.25 -4.02
C LYS A 65 -0.13 -6.13 -4.46
N ASP A 66 0.43 -5.79 -5.61
CA ASP A 66 1.63 -6.44 -6.12
C ASP A 66 2.84 -6.17 -5.20
N TYR A 67 3.71 -7.18 -5.07
CA TYR A 67 4.93 -7.06 -4.28
C TYR A 67 5.97 -8.09 -4.72
N VAL A 68 7.22 -7.88 -4.29
CA VAL A 68 8.31 -8.83 -4.54
C VAL A 68 8.59 -9.58 -3.26
N SER A 69 8.49 -10.91 -3.31
CA SER A 69 8.81 -11.75 -2.15
C SER A 69 10.29 -11.68 -1.79
N LYS A 70 10.65 -12.11 -0.57
CA LYS A 70 12.06 -12.20 -0.15
C LYS A 70 12.91 -13.07 -1.10
N LYS A 71 12.30 -14.06 -1.77
CA LYS A 71 12.95 -14.93 -2.76
C LYS A 71 13.02 -14.31 -4.16
N GLY A 72 12.71 -13.02 -4.32
CA GLY A 72 12.72 -12.32 -5.62
C GLY A 72 11.50 -12.57 -6.51
N LYS A 73 10.60 -13.50 -6.15
CA LYS A 73 9.38 -13.76 -6.93
C LYS A 73 8.44 -12.55 -6.90
N HIS A 74 8.08 -12.04 -8.08
CA HIS A 74 7.02 -11.04 -8.23
C HIS A 74 5.65 -11.68 -8.03
N VAL A 75 4.89 -11.19 -7.06
CA VAL A 75 3.53 -11.60 -6.74
C VAL A 75 2.60 -10.51 -7.24
N ARG A 76 1.74 -10.85 -8.20
CA ARG A 76 0.79 -9.90 -8.79
C ARG A 76 -0.33 -9.53 -7.81
N GLU A 77 -0.95 -8.39 -8.07
CA GLU A 77 -2.15 -7.94 -7.37
C GLU A 77 -3.26 -9.01 -7.39
N ARG A 78 -3.92 -9.20 -6.24
CA ARG A 78 -5.02 -10.15 -6.05
C ARG A 78 -6.27 -9.61 -6.72
N LYS A 79 -6.71 -10.30 -7.77
CA LYS A 79 -7.96 -9.99 -8.49
C LYS A 79 -8.85 -11.24 -8.52
N VAL A 80 -10.16 -11.02 -8.47
CA VAL A 80 -11.13 -12.10 -8.70
C VAL A 80 -10.95 -12.57 -10.14
N LYS A 81 -10.68 -13.86 -10.31
CA LYS A 81 -10.51 -14.45 -11.65
C LYS A 81 -11.84 -14.47 -12.38
N ALA A 82 -11.78 -14.56 -13.71
CA ALA A 82 -12.96 -14.92 -14.49
C ALA A 82 -13.49 -16.30 -14.04
N GLY A 83 -14.81 -16.48 -14.05
CA GLY A 83 -15.40 -17.78 -13.74
C GLY A 83 -15.07 -18.83 -14.81
N CYS A 84 -15.28 -20.12 -14.49
CA CYS A 84 -15.03 -21.28 -15.37
C CYS A 84 -15.95 -21.38 -16.62
N GLY A 85 -16.61 -20.30 -17.05
CA GLY A 85 -17.56 -20.30 -18.17
C GLY A 85 -19.00 -20.69 -17.80
N ILE A 86 -19.89 -20.64 -18.80
CA ILE A 86 -21.35 -20.82 -18.65
C ILE A 86 -21.70 -22.27 -18.29
N GLU A 87 -20.99 -23.24 -18.86
CA GLU A 87 -21.21 -24.68 -18.66
C GLU A 87 -20.65 -25.23 -17.34
N CYS A 88 -20.11 -24.36 -16.48
CA CYS A 88 -19.52 -24.82 -15.25
C CYS A 88 -20.59 -25.43 -14.33
N ARG A 89 -20.46 -26.71 -13.98
CA ARG A 89 -21.38 -27.45 -13.08
C ARG A 89 -21.70 -26.69 -11.80
N ARG A 90 -20.72 -25.98 -11.25
CA ARG A 90 -20.85 -25.18 -10.01
C ARG A 90 -21.38 -23.76 -10.23
N LYS A 91 -21.74 -23.41 -11.46
CA LYS A 91 -22.30 -22.10 -11.87
C LYS A 91 -21.47 -20.89 -11.40
N CYS A 92 -20.17 -21.06 -11.17
CA CYS A 92 -19.36 -20.03 -10.52
C CYS A 92 -19.30 -18.74 -11.36
N HIS A 93 -19.45 -18.84 -12.68
CA HIS A 93 -19.55 -17.66 -13.55
C HIS A 93 -20.72 -16.76 -13.15
N SER A 94 -21.91 -17.33 -12.94
CA SER A 94 -23.10 -16.55 -12.52
C SER A 94 -22.98 -15.96 -11.12
N VAL A 95 -22.30 -16.65 -10.20
CA VAL A 95 -22.10 -16.17 -8.82
C VAL A 95 -21.08 -15.04 -8.79
N ILE A 96 -19.93 -15.25 -9.43
CA ILE A 96 -18.84 -14.27 -9.49
C ILE A 96 -19.28 -13.01 -10.24
N MET A 97 -20.07 -13.13 -11.31
CA MET A 97 -20.57 -11.94 -12.04
C MET A 97 -21.53 -11.09 -11.20
N LYS A 98 -22.36 -11.71 -10.35
CA LYS A 98 -23.28 -10.97 -9.48
C LYS A 98 -22.57 -10.23 -8.35
N GLU A 99 -21.49 -10.81 -7.81
CA GLU A 99 -20.81 -10.30 -6.61
C GLU A 99 -19.51 -9.53 -6.89
N LYS A 100 -19.16 -9.34 -8.16
CA LYS A 100 -17.81 -8.92 -8.58
C LYS A 100 -17.37 -7.56 -8.06
N ASP A 101 -18.32 -6.65 -7.81
CA ASP A 101 -17.99 -5.23 -7.66
C ASP A 101 -17.83 -4.80 -6.18
N ASN A 102 -18.52 -5.43 -5.23
CA ASN A 102 -18.62 -4.88 -3.87
C ASN A 102 -17.88 -5.67 -2.78
N SER A 103 -17.84 -7.01 -2.86
CA SER A 103 -17.39 -7.81 -1.70
C SER A 103 -15.87 -7.88 -1.57
N PHE A 104 -15.15 -7.96 -2.69
CA PHE A 104 -13.69 -8.13 -2.68
C PHE A 104 -12.91 -6.83 -2.52
N THR A 105 -13.47 -5.71 -2.99
CA THR A 105 -12.82 -4.40 -2.92
C THR A 105 -12.78 -3.89 -1.48
N GLY A 106 -13.88 -4.04 -0.73
CA GLY A 106 -13.96 -3.63 0.68
C GLY A 106 -13.04 -4.47 1.57
N PHE A 107 -13.10 -5.80 1.48
CA PHE A 107 -12.32 -6.71 2.31
C PHE A 107 -10.80 -6.52 2.16
N GLY A 108 -10.31 -6.36 0.92
CA GLY A 108 -8.90 -6.09 0.64
C GLY A 108 -8.43 -4.74 1.18
N LYS A 109 -9.28 -3.71 1.13
CA LYS A 109 -8.95 -2.36 1.61
C LYS A 109 -8.71 -2.27 3.12
N ILE A 110 -9.21 -3.23 3.92
CA ILE A 110 -9.05 -3.24 5.38
C ILE A 110 -7.56 -3.18 5.80
N GLY A 111 -6.66 -3.84 5.06
CA GLY A 111 -5.20 -3.78 5.28
C GLY A 111 -4.67 -4.38 6.59
N CYS A 112 -5.56 -4.66 7.55
CA CYS A 112 -5.29 -5.33 8.82
C CYS A 112 -5.84 -6.76 8.80
N VAL A 113 -4.95 -7.73 9.03
CA VAL A 113 -5.29 -9.16 8.98
C VAL A 113 -6.27 -9.56 10.08
N ASP A 114 -6.17 -8.98 11.26
CA ASP A 114 -7.05 -9.35 12.38
C ASP A 114 -8.48 -8.85 12.15
N LYS A 115 -8.63 -7.61 11.65
CA LYS A 115 -9.94 -7.09 11.21
C LYS A 115 -10.52 -7.90 10.04
N GLN A 116 -9.67 -8.37 9.12
CA GLN A 116 -10.10 -9.27 8.05
C GLN A 116 -10.60 -10.61 8.63
N ARG A 117 -9.94 -11.18 9.64
CA ARG A 117 -10.38 -12.42 10.31
C ARG A 117 -11.69 -12.20 11.06
N GLU A 118 -11.83 -11.11 11.79
CA GLU A 118 -13.07 -10.73 12.47
C GLU A 118 -14.23 -10.61 11.49
N TYR A 119 -14.02 -9.93 10.35
CA TYR A 119 -15.02 -9.85 9.28
C TYR A 119 -15.43 -11.23 8.77
N LEU A 120 -14.46 -12.11 8.51
CA LEU A 120 -14.76 -13.48 8.09
C LEU A 120 -15.51 -14.27 9.16
N ASN A 121 -15.15 -14.12 10.43
CA ASN A 121 -15.81 -14.79 11.54
C ASN A 121 -17.27 -14.31 11.67
N GLY A 122 -17.52 -13.00 11.62
CA GLY A 122 -18.88 -12.43 11.66
C GLY A 122 -19.75 -12.86 10.47
N VAL A 123 -19.17 -13.01 9.27
CA VAL A 123 -19.88 -13.53 8.09
C VAL A 123 -20.08 -15.05 8.16
N SER A 124 -19.12 -15.80 8.71
CA SER A 124 -19.16 -17.27 8.79
C SER A 124 -20.28 -17.80 9.69
N LEU A 125 -20.73 -17.01 10.67
CA LEU A 125 -21.87 -17.36 11.53
C LEU A 125 -23.22 -17.36 10.79
N ASN A 126 -23.30 -16.83 9.57
CA ASN A 126 -24.52 -16.79 8.76
C ASN A 126 -24.57 -17.84 7.63
N VAL A 127 -23.58 -18.75 7.56
CA VAL A 127 -23.62 -19.86 6.58
C VAL A 127 -24.56 -20.94 7.11
N ARG A 128 -25.82 -20.92 6.67
CA ARG A 128 -26.80 -21.99 6.92
C ARG A 128 -26.19 -23.32 6.47
N LYS A 129 -25.84 -24.18 7.44
CA LYS A 129 -25.55 -25.60 7.19
C LYS A 129 -26.75 -26.20 6.47
N ARG A 130 -26.53 -26.74 5.28
CA ARG A 130 -27.49 -27.61 4.59
C ARG A 130 -27.35 -29.03 5.11
#